data_AF-A0A972UXT1-F1
#
_entry.id   AF-A0A972UXT1-F1
#
_cell.length_a   1.000
_cell.length_b   1.000
_cell.length_c   1.000
_cell.angle_alpha   90.00
_cell.angle_beta   90.00
_cell.angle_gamma   90.00
#
_symmetry.space_group_name_H-M   'P 1'
#
loop_
_entity.id
_entity.type
_entity.pdbx_description
1 polymer ?
#
loop_
_entity_poly.entity_id
_entity_poly.type
_entity_poly.pdbx_seq_one_letter_code
_entity_poly.pdbx_strand_id
1 'polypeptide(L)' 'MGDKEVDTKQTGAGITPILGINITPIENLNIGIKYEFQTTLTLTNETTVDDVGLFPDGQESASDLPAILSVG' A
#
# COMPACT_ATOMS: atom_id res chain seq x y z
N MET A 1 -14.96 -10.02 -32.59
CA MET A 1 -13.92 -10.05 -31.55
C MET A 1 -14.67 -10.37 -30.28
N GLY A 2 -14.44 -11.54 -29.70
CA GLY A 2 -15.22 -12.04 -28.56
C GLY A 2 -14.87 -11.28 -27.28
N ASP A 3 -15.79 -11.31 -26.32
CA ASP A 3 -15.57 -10.80 -24.98
C ASP A 3 -14.42 -11.59 -24.34
N LYS A 4 -13.53 -10.86 -23.65
CA LYS A 4 -12.45 -11.44 -22.85
C LYS A 4 -12.69 -11.08 -21.41
N GLU A 5 -12.69 -12.08 -20.55
CA GLU A 5 -12.92 -11.91 -19.12
C GLU A 5 -11.62 -12.14 -18.35
N VAL A 6 -11.45 -11.37 -17.28
CA VAL A 6 -10.31 -11.50 -16.36
C VAL A 6 -10.87 -11.45 -14.96
N ASP A 7 -10.65 -12.52 -14.21
CA ASP A 7 -10.96 -12.58 -12.77
C ASP A 7 -9.67 -12.92 -12.02
N THR A 8 -9.06 -11.88 -11.46
CA THR A 8 -7.86 -12.00 -10.63
C THR A 8 -8.06 -11.28 -9.30
N LYS A 9 -7.57 -11.88 -8.22
CA LYS A 9 -7.48 -11.27 -6.90
C LYS A 9 -6.03 -11.03 -6.57
N GLN A 10 -5.66 -9.79 -6.27
CA GLN A 10 -4.31 -9.46 -5.83
C GLN A 10 -4.29 -9.36 -4.31
N THR A 11 -3.53 -10.25 -3.66
CA THR A 11 -3.34 -10.24 -2.20
C THR A 11 -1.89 -9.92 -1.90
N GLY A 12 -1.63 -9.00 -0.99
CA GLY A 12 -0.28 -8.69 -0.54
C GLY A 12 -0.23 -8.29 0.92
N ALA A 13 0.94 -8.48 1.51
CA ALA A 13 1.22 -8.06 2.87
C ALA A 13 2.38 -7.07 2.85
N GLY A 14 2.21 -5.93 3.52
CA GLY A 14 3.23 -4.91 3.71
C GLY A 14 3.29 -4.49 5.18
N ILE A 15 4.49 -4.13 5.64
CA ILE A 15 4.70 -3.62 7.01
C ILE A 15 5.12 -2.16 6.90
N THR A 16 4.29 -1.25 7.42
CA THR A 16 4.55 0.20 7.44
C THR A 16 5.06 0.63 8.82
N PRO A 17 6.34 1.01 8.95
CA PRO A 17 6.79 1.69 10.15
C PRO A 17 6.25 3.13 10.19
N ILE A 18 5.84 3.57 11.39
CA ILE A 18 5.34 4.93 11.64
C ILE A 18 6.10 5.49 12.84
N LEU A 19 6.61 6.71 12.71
CA LEU A 19 7.23 7.47 13.80
C LEU A 19 6.37 8.70 14.13
N GLY A 20 6.07 8.91 15.41
CA GLY A 20 5.30 10.05 15.90
C GLY A 20 6.04 10.80 17.00
N ILE A 21 6.07 12.13 16.93
CA ILE A 21 6.57 13.02 17.97
C ILE A 21 5.44 13.95 18.38
N ASN A 22 5.20 14.07 19.69
CA ASN A 22 4.21 14.97 20.25
C ASN A 22 4.90 15.98 21.17
N ILE A 23 4.73 17.27 20.89
CA ILE A 23 5.37 18.37 21.61
C ILE A 23 4.30 19.28 22.19
N THR A 24 4.32 19.48 23.50
CA THR A 24 3.41 20.40 24.21
C THR A 24 4.25 21.46 24.90
N PRO A 25 4.63 22.55 24.21
CA PRO A 25 5.55 23.54 24.76
C PRO A 25 4.91 24.47 25.80
N ILE A 26 3.58 24.65 25.76
CA ILE A 26 2.80 25.47 26.72
C ILE A 26 1.44 24.82 26.98
N GLU A 27 0.76 25.22 28.07
CA GLU A 27 -0.64 24.85 28.31
C GLU A 27 -1.52 25.30 27.14
N ASN A 28 -2.31 24.36 26.61
CA ASN A 28 -3.22 24.53 25.47
C ASN A 28 -2.58 24.57 24.07
N LEU A 29 -1.28 24.25 23.92
CA LEU A 29 -0.67 24.05 22.59
C LEU A 29 -0.10 22.64 22.49
N ASN A 30 -0.62 21.86 21.53
CA ASN A 30 -0.14 20.52 21.22
C ASN A 30 0.27 20.47 19.74
N ILE A 31 1.48 20.02 19.47
CA ILE A 31 2.04 19.88 18.13
C ILE A 31 2.38 18.41 17.92
N GLY A 32 1.69 17.76 16.99
CA GLY A 32 1.93 16.39 16.55
C GLY A 32 2.67 16.37 15.22
N ILE A 33 3.78 15.63 15.16
CA ILE A 33 4.49 15.30 13.92
C ILE A 33 4.40 13.79 13.73
N LYS A 34 3.93 13.34 12.58
CA LYS A 34 3.85 11.92 12.21
C LYS A 34 4.57 11.71 10.88
N TYR A 35 5.48 10.74 10.84
CA TYR A 35 6.17 10.30 9.64
C TYR A 35 5.88 8.83 9.39
N GLU A 36 5.28 8.53 8.25
CA GLU A 36 4.97 7.19 7.76
C GLU A 36 6.01 6.85 6.70
N PHE A 37 6.77 5.79 6.91
CA PHE A 37 7.84 5.39 6.00
C PHE A 37 7.25 4.77 4.72
N GLN A 38 8.04 4.81 3.64
CA GLN A 38 7.71 4.07 2.42
C GLN A 38 7.54 2.60 2.76
N THR A 39 6.42 2.02 2.31
CA THR A 39 6.10 0.61 2.55
C THR A 39 6.24 -0.16 1.26
N THR A 40 7.16 -1.12 1.25
CA THR A 40 7.20 -2.11 0.17
C THR A 40 6.00 -3.03 0.31
N LEU A 41 5.13 -3.03 -0.70
CA LEU A 41 3.95 -3.88 -0.74
C LEU A 41 4.06 -4.77 -1.98
N THR A 42 4.26 -6.06 -1.75
CA THR A 42 4.27 -7.06 -2.80
C THR A 42 2.86 -7.65 -2.91
N LEU A 43 2.20 -7.42 -4.04
CA LEU A 43 0.90 -8.02 -4.35
C LEU A 43 1.13 -9.29 -5.18
N THR A 44 0.60 -10.42 -4.74
CA THR A 44 0.59 -11.69 -5.48
C THR A 44 -0.78 -11.84 -6.16
N ASN A 45 -0.77 -12.15 -7.45
CA ASN A 45 -1.99 -12.46 -8.21
C ASN A 45 -2.49 -13.88 -7.88
N GLU A 46 -3.76 -14.01 -7.55
CA GLU A 46 -4.55 -15.25 -7.52
C GLU A 46 -5.56 -15.17 -8.67
N THR A 47 -5.20 -15.72 -9.83
CA THR A 47 -5.99 -15.56 -11.06
C THR A 47 -6.75 -16.83 -11.41
N THR A 48 -8.07 -16.72 -11.53
CA THR A 48 -8.94 -17.88 -11.84
C THR A 48 -9.20 -18.00 -13.35
N VAL A 49 -9.30 -16.85 -14.04
CA VAL A 49 -9.47 -16.76 -15.49
C VAL A 49 -8.64 -15.58 -16.01
N ASP A 50 -7.78 -15.81 -17.00
CA ASP A 50 -6.98 -14.76 -17.67
C ASP A 50 -6.95 -14.95 -19.20
N ASP A 51 -7.98 -14.46 -19.91
CA ASP A 51 -8.04 -14.52 -21.38
C ASP A 51 -7.16 -13.47 -22.08
N VAL A 52 -6.49 -12.59 -21.32
CA VAL A 52 -5.61 -11.53 -21.83
C VAL A 52 -4.12 -11.80 -21.58
N GLY A 53 -3.79 -12.69 -20.65
CA GLY A 53 -2.42 -13.12 -20.32
C GLY A 53 -1.61 -12.05 -19.58
N LEU A 54 -2.27 -11.07 -18.97
CA LEU A 54 -1.63 -9.92 -18.30
C LEU A 54 -1.51 -10.12 -16.79
N PHE A 55 -2.24 -11.09 -16.21
CA PHE A 55 -2.27 -11.36 -14.78
C PHE A 55 -2.00 -12.85 -14.52
N PRO A 56 -0.82 -13.36 -14.88
CA PRO A 56 -0.50 -14.76 -14.62
C PRO A 56 -0.53 -15.05 -13.13
N ASP A 57 -1.15 -16.18 -12.80
CA ASP A 57 -1.31 -16.65 -11.43
C ASP A 57 0.04 -16.80 -10.71
N GLY A 58 0.14 -16.29 -9.50
CA GLY A 58 1.36 -16.25 -8.69
C GLY A 58 2.36 -15.14 -9.03
N GLN A 59 2.11 -14.27 -10.02
CA GLN A 59 3.03 -13.17 -10.31
C GLN A 59 2.99 -12.12 -9.20
N GLU A 60 4.17 -11.70 -8.75
CA GLU A 60 4.36 -10.63 -7.79
C GLU A 60 4.46 -9.27 -8.51
N SER A 61 3.62 -8.32 -8.10
CA SER A 61 3.66 -6.92 -8.54
C SER A 61 4.07 -6.03 -7.37
N ALA A 62 5.05 -5.16 -7.61
CA ALA A 62 5.42 -4.11 -6.66
C ALA A 62 4.33 -3.04 -6.65
N SER A 63 3.76 -2.77 -5.48
CA SER A 63 2.65 -1.85 -5.28
C SER A 63 2.91 -0.93 -4.08
N ASP A 64 4.14 -0.44 -4.00
CA ASP A 64 4.68 0.31 -2.87
C ASP A 64 3.82 1.53 -2.48
N LEU A 65 3.67 1.75 -1.17
CA LEU A 65 3.01 2.93 -0.63
C LEU A 65 4.05 4.04 -0.40
N PRO A 66 3.76 5.29 -0.81
CA PRO A 66 4.69 6.41 -0.60
C PRO A 66 4.81 6.77 0.89
N ALA A 67 5.95 7.36 1.26
CA ALA A 67 6.14 7.93 2.58
C ALA A 67 5.26 9.19 2.77
N ILE A 68 4.71 9.38 3.97
CA ILE A 68 3.82 10.51 4.30
C ILE A 68 4.37 11.24 5.52
N LEU A 69 4.45 12.58 5.45
CA LEU A 69 4.77 13.44 6.59
C LEU A 69 3.55 14.31 6.91
N SER A 70 3.09 14.24 8.15
CA SER A 70 1.94 15.00 8.67
C SER A 70 2.34 15.81 9.90
N VAL A 71 1.84 17.05 9.98
CA VAL A 71 2.05 17.97 11.11
C VAL A 71 0.71 18.60 11.48
N GLY A 72 0.37 18.66 12.77
CA GLY A 72 -0.89 19.20 13.28
C GLY A 72 -0.83 19.67 14.72
#